data_AF-A0A811TG29-F1
#
_entry.id   AF-A0A811TG29-F1
#
_cell.length_a   1.000
_cell.length_b   1.000
_cell.length_c   1.000
_cell.angle_alpha   90.00
_cell.angle_beta   90.00
_cell.angle_gamma   90.00
#
_symmetry.space_group_name_H-M   'P 1'
#
loop_
_entity.id
_entity.type
_entity.pdbx_description
1 polymer ?
#
loop_
_entity_poly.entity_id
_entity_poly.type
_entity_poly.pdbx_seq_one_letter_code
_entity_poly.pdbx_strand_id
1 'polypeptide(L)'
;MTPIPQSREQALFFLEQVGTPEGVINHCKTVAEVAENIARQISFTVPVNIELVIIASLVHDIGRSKSHGIGHAVTGAKIGRELGFTEDVVNIIKRHIGAGIDKTEAIKLGLPPEAYTER
;
A
#
# COMPACT_ATOMS: atom_id res chain seq x y z
N MET A 1 -20.45 1.88 -13.03
CA MET A 1 -19.35 2.51 -12.27
C MET A 1 -18.75 1.40 -11.44
N THR A 2 -17.53 0.94 -11.75
CA THR A 2 -16.84 -0.04 -10.91
C THR A 2 -16.70 0.59 -9.52
N PRO A 3 -17.15 -0.05 -8.44
CA PRO A 3 -17.01 0.54 -7.12
C PRO A 3 -15.52 0.77 -6.86
N ILE A 4 -15.17 2.03 -6.59
CA ILE A 4 -13.83 2.42 -6.15
C ILE A 4 -13.63 1.74 -4.79
N PRO A 5 -12.62 0.88 -4.60
CA PRO A 5 -12.36 0.29 -3.30
C PRO A 5 -11.96 1.36 -2.30
N GLN A 6 -12.91 1.77 -1.46
CA GLN A 6 -12.69 2.75 -0.40
C GLN A 6 -13.21 2.28 0.95
N SER A 7 -13.64 1.02 1.08
CA SER A 7 -13.93 0.42 2.39
C SER A 7 -12.92 -0.66 2.74
N ARG A 8 -12.80 -0.96 4.04
CA ARG A 8 -12.01 -2.07 4.57
C ARG A 8 -12.40 -3.40 3.94
N GLU A 9 -13.69 -3.64 3.81
CA GLU A 9 -14.24 -4.87 3.23
C GLU A 9 -13.85 -5.00 1.76
N GLN A 10 -13.94 -3.91 1.00
CA GLN A 10 -13.51 -3.91 -0.41
C GLN A 10 -12.00 -4.14 -0.54
N ALA A 11 -11.19 -3.48 0.29
CA ALA A 11 -9.74 -3.69 0.31
C ALA A 11 -9.39 -5.17 0.57
N LEU A 12 -10.01 -5.78 1.58
CA LEU A 12 -9.82 -7.20 1.91
C LEU A 12 -10.31 -8.12 0.78
N PHE A 13 -11.49 -7.86 0.23
CA PHE A 13 -12.02 -8.59 -0.92
C PHE A 13 -11.01 -8.58 -2.08
N PHE A 14 -10.45 -7.41 -2.42
CA PHE A 14 -9.49 -7.32 -3.52
C PHE A 14 -8.18 -8.06 -3.26
N LEU A 15 -7.68 -8.07 -2.02
CA LEU A 15 -6.49 -8.87 -1.67
C LEU A 15 -6.73 -10.35 -1.96
N GLU A 16 -7.90 -10.87 -1.57
CA GLU A 16 -8.31 -12.25 -1.85
C GLU A 16 -8.48 -12.49 -3.36
N GLN A 17 -9.17 -11.59 -4.06
CA GLN A 17 -9.41 -11.71 -5.50
C GLN A 17 -8.13 -11.78 -6.34
N VAL A 18 -7.09 -11.01 -5.98
CA VAL A 18 -5.81 -11.04 -6.72
C VAL A 18 -4.92 -12.23 -6.36
N GLY A 19 -5.32 -13.04 -5.37
CA GLY A 19 -4.58 -14.19 -4.87
C GLY A 19 -3.42 -13.81 -3.94
N THR A 20 -3.59 -12.77 -3.11
CA THR A 20 -2.60 -12.42 -2.09
C THR A 20 -2.51 -13.56 -1.05
N PRO A 21 -1.31 -14.03 -0.68
CA PRO A 21 -1.18 -15.11 0.30
C PRO A 21 -1.82 -14.76 1.64
N GLU A 22 -2.48 -15.72 2.29
CA GLU A 22 -3.21 -15.50 3.56
C GLU A 22 -2.31 -14.90 4.65
N GLY A 23 -1.06 -15.36 4.76
CA GLY A 23 -0.08 -14.80 5.70
C GLY A 23 0.20 -13.31 5.45
N VAL A 24 0.20 -12.87 4.19
CA VAL A 24 0.35 -11.45 3.83
C VAL A 24 -0.93 -10.67 4.13
N ILE A 25 -2.11 -11.24 3.88
CA ILE A 25 -3.39 -10.61 4.25
C ILE A 25 -3.45 -10.37 5.77
N ASN A 26 -3.05 -11.37 6.56
CA ASN A 26 -3.00 -11.24 8.02
C ASN A 26 -1.95 -10.21 8.47
N HIS A 27 -0.78 -10.18 7.84
CA HIS A 27 0.21 -9.12 8.06
C HIS A 27 -0.39 -7.72 7.82
N CYS A 28 -1.02 -7.49 6.67
CA CYS A 28 -1.64 -6.22 6.33
C CYS A 28 -2.73 -5.82 7.34
N LYS A 29 -3.55 -6.76 7.82
CA LYS A 29 -4.56 -6.51 8.85
C LYS A 29 -3.93 -6.01 10.16
N THR A 30 -2.85 -6.65 10.61
CA THR A 30 -2.11 -6.22 11.82
C THR A 30 -1.49 -4.85 11.63
N VAL A 31 -0.86 -4.57 10.48
CA VAL A 31 -0.29 -3.25 10.18
C VAL A 31 -1.39 -2.18 10.16
N ALA A 32 -2.54 -2.45 9.54
CA ALA A 32 -3.65 -1.50 9.49
C ALA A 32 -4.21 -1.18 10.88
N GLU A 33 -4.30 -2.17 11.78
CA GLU A 33 -4.74 -1.94 13.18
C GLU A 33 -3.75 -1.04 13.94
N VAL A 34 -2.45 -1.30 13.83
CA VAL A 34 -1.41 -0.47 14.46
C VAL A 34 -1.42 0.95 13.88
N ALA A 35 -1.48 1.07 12.55
CA ALA A 35 -1.48 2.35 11.85
C ALA A 35 -2.73 3.19 12.19
N GLU A 36 -3.91 2.55 12.26
CA GLU A 36 -5.15 3.19 12.71
C GLU A 36 -5.01 3.74 14.14
N ASN A 37 -4.46 2.94 15.06
CA ASN A 37 -4.28 3.35 16.43
C ASN A 37 -3.36 4.59 16.54
N ILE A 38 -2.21 4.56 15.86
CA ILE A 38 -1.29 5.70 15.81
C ILE A 38 -1.99 6.92 15.20
N ALA A 39 -2.65 6.76 14.05
CA ALA A 39 -3.36 7.83 13.35
C ALA A 39 -4.42 8.49 14.25
N ARG A 40 -5.17 7.71 15.03
CA ARG A 40 -6.17 8.23 15.98
C ARG A 40 -5.53 8.96 17.17
N GLN A 41 -4.35 8.55 17.63
CA GLN A 41 -3.65 9.25 18.71
C GLN A 41 -3.09 10.60 18.26
N ILE A 42 -2.57 10.69 17.03
CA ILE A 42 -1.96 11.93 16.52
C ILE A 42 -2.98 12.87 15.85
N SER A 43 -4.18 12.40 15.52
CA SER A 43 -5.20 13.22 14.85
C SER A 43 -5.67 14.42 15.70
N PHE A 44 -5.39 14.42 17.00
CA PHE A 44 -5.64 15.55 17.90
C PHE A 44 -4.61 16.68 17.74
N THR A 45 -3.42 16.40 17.18
CA THR A 45 -2.32 17.36 17.05
C THR A 45 -2.03 17.75 15.60
N VAL A 46 -2.33 16.87 14.65
CA VAL A 46 -2.15 17.12 13.21
C VAL A 46 -3.34 16.58 12.42
N PRO A 47 -3.73 17.23 11.29
CA PRO A 47 -4.75 16.66 10.40
C PRO A 47 -4.29 15.32 9.83
N VAL A 48 -5.08 14.26 10.05
CA VAL A 48 -4.82 12.93 9.50
C VAL A 48 -6.08 12.38 8.85
N ASN A 49 -5.94 11.89 7.62
CA ASN A 49 -6.99 11.10 6.97
C ASN A 49 -6.91 9.64 7.42
N ILE A 50 -7.66 9.30 8.47
CA ILE A 50 -7.64 7.97 9.10
C ILE A 50 -8.09 6.87 8.12
N GLU A 51 -9.11 7.13 7.30
CA GLU A 51 -9.61 6.14 6.33
C GLU A 51 -8.55 5.83 5.27
N LEU A 52 -7.83 6.86 4.77
CA LEU A 52 -6.72 6.64 3.85
C LEU A 52 -5.62 5.78 4.48
N VAL A 53 -5.27 6.03 5.76
CA VAL A 53 -4.29 5.22 6.49
C VAL A 53 -4.74 3.76 6.55
N ILE A 54 -5.98 3.50 6.97
CA ILE A 54 -6.52 2.14 7.09
C ILE A 54 -6.47 1.43 5.73
N ILE A 55 -7.03 2.04 4.69
CA ILE A 55 -7.13 1.43 3.37
C ILE A 55 -5.74 1.16 2.81
N ALA A 56 -4.86 2.16 2.83
CA ALA A 56 -3.52 2.01 2.27
C ALA A 56 -2.68 0.97 3.03
N SER A 57 -2.78 0.91 4.36
CA SER A 57 -2.12 -0.13 5.16
C SER A 57 -2.65 -1.54 4.85
N LEU A 58 -3.94 -1.71 4.56
CA LEU A 58 -4.49 -3.01 4.18
C LEU A 58 -3.93 -3.50 2.84
N VAL A 59 -3.71 -2.59 1.89
CA VAL A 59 -3.31 -2.98 0.52
C VAL A 59 -1.85 -2.70 0.18
N HIS A 60 -1.05 -2.19 1.12
CA HIS A 60 0.35 -1.80 0.86
C HIS A 60 1.16 -2.92 0.20
N ASP A 61 0.90 -4.17 0.61
CA ASP A 61 1.63 -5.35 0.18
C ASP A 61 0.89 -6.16 -0.92
N ILE A 62 -0.16 -5.60 -1.57
CA ILE A 62 -0.97 -6.31 -2.59
C ILE A 62 -0.14 -6.87 -3.75
N GLY A 63 1.01 -6.27 -4.05
CA GLY A 63 1.95 -6.77 -5.06
C GLY A 63 2.58 -8.13 -4.73
N ARG A 64 2.51 -8.57 -3.47
CA ARG A 64 2.93 -9.92 -3.03
C ARG A 64 2.09 -11.04 -3.64
N SER A 65 0.92 -10.72 -4.20
CA SER A 65 0.15 -11.64 -5.04
C SER A 65 0.88 -12.07 -6.32
N LYS A 66 1.87 -11.29 -6.79
CA LYS A 66 2.60 -11.53 -8.05
C LYS A 66 4.13 -11.43 -7.94
N SER A 67 4.67 -10.84 -6.87
CA SER A 67 6.12 -10.62 -6.71
C SER A 67 6.58 -10.89 -5.28
N HIS A 68 7.68 -11.65 -5.14
CA HIS A 68 8.28 -11.99 -3.84
C HIS A 68 9.53 -11.16 -3.52
N GLY A 69 10.01 -10.33 -4.45
CA GLY A 69 11.15 -9.43 -4.24
C GLY A 69 10.73 -8.00 -3.91
N ILE A 70 11.71 -7.09 -3.83
CA ILE A 70 11.49 -5.66 -3.55
C ILE A 70 10.56 -4.97 -4.57
N GLY A 71 10.46 -5.49 -5.79
CA GLY A 71 9.55 -5.01 -6.83
C GLY A 71 8.06 -5.15 -6.52
N HIS A 72 7.65 -5.80 -5.42
CA HIS A 72 6.24 -5.90 -5.03
C HIS A 72 5.57 -4.54 -4.83
N ALA A 73 6.29 -3.50 -4.42
CA ALA A 73 5.71 -2.15 -4.32
C ALA A 73 5.30 -1.60 -5.70
N VAL A 74 6.13 -1.78 -6.71
CA VAL A 74 5.85 -1.34 -8.09
C VAL A 74 4.71 -2.16 -8.69
N THR A 75 4.77 -3.48 -8.53
CA THR A 75 3.72 -4.39 -8.97
C THR A 75 2.41 -4.09 -8.26
N GLY A 76 2.44 -3.83 -6.96
CA GLY A 76 1.28 -3.47 -6.15
C GLY A 76 0.67 -2.15 -6.60
N ALA A 77 1.48 -1.15 -6.91
CA ALA A 77 0.98 0.13 -7.43
C ALA A 77 0.27 -0.02 -8.78
N LYS A 78 0.78 -0.91 -9.65
CA LYS A 78 0.11 -1.26 -10.90
C LYS A 78 -1.24 -1.93 -10.65
N ILE A 79 -1.27 -2.96 -9.81
CA ILE A 79 -2.50 -3.67 -9.42
C ILE A 79 -3.51 -2.69 -8.81
N GLY A 80 -3.07 -1.82 -7.90
CA GLY A 80 -3.92 -0.83 -7.25
C GLY A 80 -4.63 0.10 -8.24
N ARG A 81 -3.91 0.58 -9.27
CA ARG A 81 -4.53 1.38 -10.35
C ARG A 81 -5.54 0.59 -11.16
N GLU A 82 -5.22 -0.66 -11.51
CA GLU A 82 -6.12 -1.53 -12.28
C GLU A 82 -7.41 -1.85 -11.53
N LEU A 83 -7.34 -1.96 -10.19
CA LEU A 83 -8.49 -2.17 -9.31
C LEU A 83 -9.25 -0.88 -8.97
N GLY A 84 -8.78 0.28 -9.44
CA GLY A 84 -9.45 1.56 -9.25
C GLY A 84 -9.24 2.20 -7.89
N PHE A 85 -8.17 1.85 -7.15
CA PHE A 85 -7.78 2.61 -5.96
C PHE A 85 -7.40 4.05 -6.33
N THR A 86 -7.54 4.97 -5.38
CA THR A 86 -7.11 6.37 -5.58
C THR A 86 -5.61 6.47 -5.74
N GLU A 87 -5.15 7.52 -6.42
CA GLU A 87 -3.70 7.76 -6.55
C GLU A 87 -3.02 7.93 -5.19
N ASP A 88 -3.71 8.43 -4.15
CA ASP A 88 -3.16 8.49 -2.79
C ASP A 88 -2.81 7.09 -2.27
N VAL A 89 -3.74 6.13 -2.35
CA VAL A 89 -3.50 4.74 -1.94
C VAL A 89 -2.40 4.12 -2.80
N VAL A 90 -2.45 4.31 -4.11
CA VAL A 90 -1.46 3.78 -5.05
C VAL A 90 -0.06 4.31 -4.78
N ASN A 91 0.06 5.60 -4.43
CA ASN A 91 1.35 6.22 -4.11
C ASN A 91 1.91 5.66 -2.81
N ILE A 92 1.06 5.43 -1.79
CA ILE A 92 1.47 4.77 -0.55
C ILE A 92 1.96 3.34 -0.85
N ILE A 93 1.20 2.54 -1.62
CA ILE A 93 1.63 1.21 -2.07
C ILE A 93 2.99 1.28 -2.78
N LYS A 94 3.19 2.24 -3.70
CA LYS A 94 4.45 2.33 -4.45
C LYS A 94 5.64 2.62 -3.55
N ARG A 95 5.46 3.42 -2.49
CA ARG A 95 6.54 4.03 -1.71
C ARG A 95 6.83 3.34 -0.38
N HIS A 96 5.97 2.44 0.10
CA HIS A 96 6.10 1.83 1.43
C HIS A 96 7.41 1.05 1.68
N ILE A 97 8.07 0.55 0.62
CA ILE A 97 9.38 -0.11 0.70
C ILE A 97 10.53 0.88 0.93
N GLY A 98 10.25 2.16 0.72
CA GLY A 98 11.23 3.21 0.55
C GLY A 98 11.47 3.97 1.83
N ALA A 99 12.29 3.42 2.72
CA ALA A 99 12.92 4.16 3.81
C ALA A 99 14.01 5.12 3.29
N GLY A 100 13.74 5.88 2.22
CA GLY A 100 14.70 6.80 1.61
C GLY A 100 15.39 6.32 0.33
N ILE A 101 14.84 5.32 -0.38
CA ILE A 101 15.42 4.81 -1.64
C ILE A 101 15.39 5.91 -2.72
N ASP A 102 16.57 6.42 -3.05
CA ASP A 102 16.73 7.40 -4.12
C ASP A 102 16.77 6.73 -5.52
N LYS A 103 16.80 7.56 -6.58
CA LYS A 103 16.83 7.07 -7.96
C LYS A 103 18.03 6.18 -8.26
N THR A 104 19.18 6.45 -7.65
CA THR A 104 20.42 5.68 -7.89
C THR A 104 20.34 4.33 -7.21
N GLU A 105 19.80 4.28 -5.99
CA GLU A 105 19.57 3.04 -5.26
C GLU A 105 18.48 2.19 -5.93
N ALA A 106 17.40 2.80 -6.44
CA ALA A 106 16.36 2.11 -7.19
C ALA A 106 16.92 1.32 -8.39
N ILE A 107 17.82 1.93 -9.17
CA ILE A 107 18.47 1.26 -10.30
C ILE A 107 19.29 0.04 -9.83
N LYS A 108 20.04 0.17 -8.73
CA LYS A 108 20.83 -0.94 -8.15
C LYS A 108 19.94 -2.10 -7.68
N LEU A 109 18.74 -1.79 -7.21
CA LEU A 109 17.75 -2.75 -6.73
C LEU A 109 16.89 -3.35 -7.87
N GLY A 110 17.12 -2.96 -9.12
CA GLY A 110 16.33 -3.42 -10.28
C GLY A 110 14.92 -2.81 -10.34
N LEU A 111 14.70 -1.70 -9.65
CA LEU A 111 13.45 -0.93 -9.69
C LEU A 111 13.48 0.10 -10.83
N PRO A 112 12.31 0.58 -11.29
CA PRO A 112 12.21 1.77 -12.13
C PRO A 112 13.03 2.96 -11.58
N PRO A 113 13.67 3.77 -12.43
CA PRO A 113 14.59 4.85 -12.03
C PRO A 113 13.85 6.08 -11.47
N GLU A 114 13.14 5.88 -10.36
CA GLU A 114 12.30 6.85 -9.68
C GLU A 114 12.68 6.95 -8.19
N ALA A 115 12.24 8.01 -7.52
CA ALA A 115 12.43 8.15 -6.08
C ALA A 115 11.26 7.49 -5.34
N TYR A 116 11.59 6.64 -4.37
CA TYR A 116 10.63 5.97 -3.49
C TYR A 116 10.75 6.60 -2.11
N THR A 117 10.42 7.88 -2.03
CA THR A 117 10.54 8.71 -0.82
C THR A 117 9.19 9.34 -0.47
N GLU A 118 9.02 9.74 0.79
CA GLU A 118 7.81 10.35 1.39
C GLU A 118 7.45 11.77 0.87
N ARG A 119 7.69 12.10 -0.41
CA ARG A 119 7.51 13.45 -0.98
C ARG A 119 6.31 13.60 -1.91
#